data_AF-A0A7S3TJG4-F1
#
_entry.id   AF-A0A7S3TJG4-F1
#
_cell.length_a   1.000
_cell.length_b   1.000
_cell.length_c   1.000
_cell.angle_alpha   90.00
_cell.angle_beta   90.00
_cell.angle_gamma   90.00
#
_symmetry.space_group_name_H-M   'P 1'
#
loop_
_entity.id
_entity.type
_entity.pdbx_description
1 polymer ?
#
loop_
_entity_poly.entity_id
_entity_poly.type
_entity_poly.pdbx_seq_one_letter_code
_entity_poly.pdbx_strand_id
1 'polypeptide(L)'
;ALGAAYFRIAARHKDVHDVLEPLYADYRKLRFRDYSGKMSLIHMDEFIDMLMREKTVCDVTMPGMPKREILEITVDLAPRASVLEDDLEELEELEAKDGDDDDAAPAAVEE
;
A
#
# COMPACT_ATOMS: atom_id res chain seq x y z
N ALA A 1 13.39 -5.10 6.37
CA ALA A 1 13.09 -4.42 7.63
C ALA A 1 14.18 -3.42 8.07
N LEU A 2 15.37 -3.84 8.51
CA LEU A 2 16.39 -2.92 9.06
C LEU A 2 16.80 -1.80 8.09
N GLY A 3 17.09 -2.14 6.83
CA GLY A 3 17.44 -1.15 5.81
C GLY A 3 16.35 -0.11 5.59
N ALA A 4 15.08 -0.52 5.61
CA ALA A 4 13.93 0.39 5.48
C ALA A 4 13.83 1.36 6.68
N ALA A 5 14.01 0.85 7.91
CA ALA A 5 14.01 1.68 9.11
C ALA A 5 15.17 2.70 9.10
N TYR A 6 16.37 2.28 8.70
CA TYR A 6 17.51 3.19 8.54
C TYR A 6 17.24 4.25 7.47
N PHE A 7 16.74 3.82 6.30
CA PHE A 7 16.45 4.71 5.19
C PHE A 7 15.39 5.75 5.56
N ARG A 8 14.36 5.36 6.32
CA ARG A 8 13.32 6.27 6.84
C ARG A 8 13.87 7.37 7.74
N ILE A 9 14.95 7.11 8.48
CA ILE A 9 15.57 8.07 9.40
C ILE A 9 16.59 8.97 8.66
N ALA A 10 17.35 8.40 7.71
CA ALA A 10 18.49 9.07 7.10
C ALA A 10 18.18 9.78 5.78
N ALA A 11 17.20 9.31 5.01
CA ALA A 11 16.94 9.79 3.65
C ALA A 11 15.98 10.99 3.60
N ARG A 12 15.95 11.68 2.45
CA ARG A 12 15.00 12.78 2.20
C ARG A 12 13.60 12.23 1.96
N HIS A 13 12.58 13.01 2.27
CA HIS A 13 11.19 12.58 2.16
C HIS A 13 10.81 12.04 0.77
N LYS A 14 11.33 12.63 -0.32
CA LYS A 14 11.12 12.14 -1.70
C LYS A 14 11.64 10.72 -1.87
N ASP A 15 12.93 10.54 -1.59
CA ASP A 15 13.62 9.26 -1.76
C ASP A 15 12.96 8.16 -0.89
N VAL A 16 12.50 8.51 0.31
CA VAL A 16 11.79 7.60 1.21
C VAL A 16 10.52 7.03 0.56
N HIS A 17 9.73 7.86 -0.11
CA HIS A 17 8.54 7.42 -0.83
C HIS A 17 8.91 6.47 -1.98
N ASP A 18 9.89 6.88 -2.82
CA ASP A 18 10.31 6.11 -4.00
C ASP A 18 10.84 4.71 -3.63
N VAL A 19 11.55 4.58 -2.50
CA VAL A 19 12.18 3.31 -2.08
C VAL A 19 11.27 2.45 -1.22
N LEU A 20 10.44 3.05 -0.36
CA LEU A 20 9.58 2.28 0.55
C LEU A 20 8.28 1.82 -0.11
N GLU A 21 7.77 2.52 -1.12
CA GLU A 21 6.51 2.16 -1.78
C GLU A 21 6.54 0.78 -2.46
N PRO A 22 7.59 0.41 -3.20
CA PRO A 22 7.70 -0.94 -3.76
C PRO A 22 7.73 -2.05 -2.69
N LEU A 23 8.14 -1.74 -1.46
CA LEU A 23 8.18 -2.72 -0.37
C LEU A 23 6.79 -3.07 0.17
N TYR A 24 5.73 -2.37 -0.24
CA TYR A 24 4.35 -2.79 0.07
C TYR A 24 3.94 -4.09 -0.63
N ALA A 25 4.64 -4.50 -1.70
CA ALA A 25 4.40 -5.79 -2.35
C ALA A 25 5.05 -6.97 -1.59
N ASP A 26 5.81 -6.72 -0.53
CA ASP A 26 6.51 -7.74 0.24
C ASP A 26 5.66 -8.24 1.42
N TYR A 27 5.03 -9.41 1.25
CA TYR A 27 4.19 -10.05 2.28
C TYR A 27 4.94 -11.05 3.17
N ARG A 28 6.28 -10.94 3.27
CA ARG A 28 7.05 -11.84 4.14
C ARG A 28 6.73 -11.60 5.60
N LYS A 29 6.61 -12.71 6.35
CA LYS A 29 6.34 -12.70 7.79
C LYS A 29 7.56 -12.27 8.59
N LEU A 30 7.35 -11.41 9.57
CA LEU A 30 8.32 -10.91 10.53
C LEU A 30 7.84 -11.21 11.95
N ARG A 31 8.79 -11.36 12.88
CA ARG A 31 8.49 -11.38 14.30
C ARG A 31 8.68 -9.96 14.84
N PHE A 32 7.61 -9.40 15.39
CA PHE A 32 7.63 -8.12 16.07
C PHE A 32 7.60 -8.33 17.58
N ARG A 33 8.24 -7.43 18.31
CA ARG A 33 8.24 -7.45 19.78
C ARG A 33 7.61 -6.16 20.26
N ASP A 34 6.46 -6.28 20.91
CA ASP A 34 5.79 -5.14 21.53
C ASP A 34 6.56 -4.63 22.75
N TYR A 35 6.22 -3.43 23.20
CA TYR A 35 6.78 -2.80 24.41
C TYR A 35 6.63 -3.69 25.66
N SER A 36 5.53 -4.45 25.77
CA SER A 36 5.29 -5.41 26.86
C SER A 36 6.14 -6.69 26.75
N GLY A 37 6.98 -6.82 25.72
CA GLY A 37 7.84 -7.98 25.48
C GLY A 37 7.14 -9.17 24.81
N LYS A 38 5.85 -9.05 24.48
CA LYS A 38 5.11 -10.06 23.73
C LYS A 38 5.62 -10.08 22.28
N MET A 39 5.87 -11.28 21.76
CA MET A 39 6.17 -11.46 20.34
C MET A 39 4.88 -11.68 19.55
N SER A 40 4.67 -10.86 18.53
CA SER A 40 3.60 -10.97 17.55
C SER A 40 4.18 -11.28 16.18
N LEU A 41 3.36 -11.84 15.30
CA LEU A 41 3.69 -12.02 13.90
C LEU A 41 3.12 -10.82 13.14
N ILE A 42 3.95 -10.12 12.38
CA ILE A 42 3.55 -9.04 11.49
C ILE A 42 4.07 -9.34 10.07
N HIS A 43 3.65 -8.56 9.10
CA HIS A 43 4.16 -8.63 7.73
C HIS A 43 5.07 -7.43 7.42
N MET A 44 5.85 -7.53 6.34
CA MET A 44 6.82 -6.49 5.98
C MET A 44 6.11 -5.23 5.47
N ASP A 45 5.05 -5.35 4.68
CA ASP A 45 4.15 -4.27 4.28
C ASP A 45 3.52 -3.53 5.47
N GLU A 46 3.01 -4.26 6.47
CA GLU A 46 2.51 -3.68 7.73
C GLU A 46 3.62 -2.91 8.46
N PHE A 47 4.85 -3.44 8.47
CA PHE A 47 6.00 -2.76 9.07
C PHE A 47 6.37 -1.46 8.32
N ILE A 48 6.28 -1.46 6.99
CA ILE A 48 6.50 -0.24 6.20
C ILE A 48 5.41 0.80 6.46
N ASP A 49 4.15 0.40 6.58
CA ASP A 49 3.06 1.33 6.89
C ASP A 49 3.27 1.99 8.27
N MET A 50 3.68 1.20 9.28
CA MET A 50 4.05 1.73 10.59
C MET A 50 5.16 2.78 10.50
N LEU A 51 6.21 2.53 9.71
CA LEU A 51 7.31 3.50 9.50
C LEU A 51 6.87 4.81 8.85
N MET A 52 5.82 4.79 8.02
CA MET A 52 5.35 5.97 7.29
C MET A 52 4.29 6.76 8.06
N ARG A 53 3.44 6.09 8.85
CA ARG A 53 2.31 6.73 9.54
C ARG A 53 2.61 7.08 11.00
N GLU A 54 3.39 6.26 11.70
CA GLU A 54 3.62 6.44 13.12
C GLU A 54 4.76 7.40 13.40
N LYS A 55 4.65 8.10 14.54
CA LYS A 55 5.71 9.02 15.01
C LYS A 55 6.87 8.27 15.67
N THR A 56 6.61 7.08 16.19
CA THR A 56 7.56 6.29 16.96
C THR A 56 7.41 4.83 16.59
N VAL A 57 8.47 4.22 16.05
CA VAL A 57 8.49 2.80 15.69
C VAL A 57 9.75 2.17 16.28
N CYS A 58 9.61 0.99 16.88
CA CYS A 58 10.72 0.28 17.56
C CYS A 58 11.49 1.17 18.56
N ASP A 59 10.76 1.96 19.37
CA ASP A 59 11.29 2.92 20.33
C ASP A 59 12.15 4.06 19.73
N VAL A 60 12.14 4.22 18.41
CA VAL A 60 12.81 5.31 17.71
C VAL A 60 11.79 6.33 17.23
N THR A 61 11.99 7.58 17.62
CA THR A 61 11.19 8.72 17.14
C THR A 61 11.59 9.07 15.72
N MET A 62 10.62 9.01 14.81
CA MET A 62 10.82 9.30 13.40
C MET A 62 10.84 10.81 13.14
N PRO A 63 11.68 11.29 12.20
CA PRO A 63 11.57 12.65 11.69
C PRO A 63 10.18 12.90 11.11
N GLY A 64 9.58 14.03 11.49
CA GLY A 64 8.26 14.43 10.99
C GLY A 64 8.26 14.51 9.47
N MET A 65 7.29 13.87 8.84
CA MET A 65 7.14 13.86 7.38
C MET A 65 5.84 14.60 7.01
N PRO A 66 5.88 15.52 6.03
CA PRO A 66 4.67 16.14 5.51
C PRO A 66 3.79 15.12 4.78
N LYS A 67 2.48 15.40 4.70
CA LYS A 67 1.56 14.54 3.94
C LYS A 67 1.97 14.47 2.48
N ARG A 68 1.67 13.33 1.84
CA ARG A 68 2.01 13.07 0.43
C ARG A 68 1.50 14.17 -0.51
N GLU A 69 0.26 14.62 -0.33
CA GLU A 69 -0.36 15.71 -1.13
C GLU A 69 0.52 16.97 -1.20
N ILE A 70 1.17 17.31 -0.08
CA ILE A 70 2.06 18.48 -0.01
C ILE A 70 3.37 18.21 -0.74
N LEU A 71 3.89 16.97 -0.66
CA LEU A 71 5.12 16.55 -1.31
C LEU A 71 4.98 16.46 -2.83
N GLU A 72 3.83 16.02 -3.33
CA GLU A 72 3.51 16.00 -4.77
C GLU A 72 3.58 17.41 -5.36
N ILE A 73 3.00 18.40 -4.66
CA ILE A 73 3.01 19.80 -5.09
C ILE A 73 4.41 20.43 -4.95
N THR A 74 5.13 20.14 -3.87
CA THR A 74 6.35 20.88 -3.50
C THR A 74 7.63 20.28 -4.09
N VAL A 75 7.68 18.95 -4.22
CA VAL A 75 8.92 18.19 -4.49
C VAL A 75 8.82 17.38 -5.80
N ASP A 76 7.72 17.56 -6.54
CA ASP A 76 7.45 16.88 -7.81
C ASP A 76 7.60 15.36 -7.64
N LEU A 77 6.88 14.83 -6.65
CA LEU A 77 6.82 13.40 -6.37
C LEU A 77 5.83 12.77 -7.36
N ALA A 78 6.20 11.62 -7.93
CA ALA A 78 5.31 10.91 -8.83
C ALA A 78 4.03 10.46 -8.09
N PRO A 79 2.88 10.43 -8.78
CA PRO A 79 1.68 9.82 -8.23
C PRO A 79 1.97 8.36 -7.87
N ARG A 80 1.31 7.89 -6.81
CA ARG A 80 1.54 6.52 -6.30
C ARG A 80 1.09 5.52 -7.36
N ALA A 81 2.03 4.78 -7.94
CA ALA A 81 1.71 3.59 -8.73
C ALA A 81 1.45 2.43 -7.76
N SER A 82 0.21 1.93 -7.72
CA SER A 82 -0.11 0.78 -6.87
C SER A 82 0.01 -0.51 -7.67
N VAL A 83 0.65 -1.53 -7.11
CA VAL A 83 0.85 -2.83 -7.79
C VAL A 83 -0.48 -3.54 -8.03
N LEU A 84 -1.51 -3.21 -7.26
CA LEU A 84 -2.85 -3.79 -7.35
C LEU A 84 -3.74 -3.05 -8.36
N GLU A 85 -3.30 -1.93 -8.93
CA GLU A 85 -4.11 -1.15 -9.88
C GLU A 85 -4.41 -1.96 -11.12
N ASP A 86 -3.38 -2.61 -11.67
CA ASP A 86 -3.49 -3.51 -12.83
C ASP A 86 -4.46 -4.68 -12.55
N ASP A 87 -4.36 -5.31 -11.37
CA ASP A 87 -5.23 -6.41 -10.95
C ASP A 87 -6.69 -5.95 -10.76
N LEU A 88 -6.89 -4.71 -10.30
CA LEU A 88 -8.23 -4.14 -10.08
C LEU A 88 -8.91 -3.82 -11.40
N GLU A 89 -8.16 -3.24 -12.35
CA GLU A 89 -8.64 -2.97 -13.71
C GLU A 89 -9.06 -4.28 -14.42
N GLU A 90 -8.27 -5.35 -14.28
CA GLU A 90 -8.62 -6.66 -14.85
C GLU A 90 -9.90 -7.24 -14.22
N LEU A 91 -10.09 -7.08 -12.91
CA LEU A 91 -11.29 -7.53 -12.22
C LEU A 91 -12.55 -6.76 -12.67
N GLU A 92 -12.44 -5.44 -12.84
CA GLU A 92 -13.52 -4.59 -13.34
C GLU A 92 -13.92 -4.97 -14.78
N GLU A 93 -12.93 -5.29 -15.64
CA GLU A 93 -13.18 -5.77 -17.00
C GLU A 93 -13.88 -7.14 -17.04
N LEU A 94 -13.62 -8.02 -16.07
CA LEU A 94 -14.30 -9.32 -15.94
C LEU A 94 -15.75 -9.11 -15.47
N GLU A 95 -15.99 -8.30 -14.44
CA GLU A 95 -17.35 -8.00 -13.95
C GLU A 95 -18.22 -7.33 -15.03
N ALA A 96 -17.63 -6.49 -15.88
CA ALA A 96 -18.35 -5.87 -17.00
C ALA A 96 -18.75 -6.85 -18.11
N LYS A 97 -18.04 -7.98 -18.26
CA LYS A 97 -18.34 -9.01 -19.28
C LYS A 97 -19.40 -10.01 -18.83
N ASP A 98 -19.43 -10.38 -17.55
CA ASP A 98 -20.45 -11.30 -17.00
C ASP A 98 -21.84 -10.64 -16.83
N GLY A 99 -21.95 -9.31 -16.94
CA GLY A 99 -23.20 -8.57 -16.79
C GLY A 99 -24.10 -8.44 -18.04
N ASP A 100 -23.69 -8.96 -19.20
CA ASP A 100 -24.42 -8.80 -20.49
C ASP A 100 -25.24 -10.06 -20.90
N ASP A 101 -25.13 -11.18 -20.18
CA ASP A 101 -25.75 -12.46 -20.58
C ASP A 101 -27.13 -12.77 -19.95
N ASP A 102 -27.69 -11.92 -19.08
CA ASP A 102 -28.99 -12.16 -18.40
C ASP A 102 -30.20 -11.38 -19.01
N ASP A 103 -30.02 -10.56 -20.06
CA ASP A 103 -31.13 -9.87 -20.76
C ASP A 103 -31.51 -10.50 -22.11
N ALA A 104 -31.30 -11.81 -22.26
CA ALA A 104 -31.77 -12.57 -23.43
C ALA A 104 -32.87 -13.57 -23.03
N ALA A 105 -33.97 -13.09 -22.47
CA ALA A 105 -35.20 -13.89 -22.37
C ALA A 105 -35.84 -14.03 -23.78
N PRO A 106 -36.10 -15.25 -24.27
CA PRO A 106 -36.51 -15.50 -25.64
C PRO A 106 -37.97 -15.16 -25.90
N ALA A 107 -38.23 -14.71 -27.14
CA ALA A 107 -39.53 -14.43 -27.70
C ALA A 107 -40.54 -15.59 -27.56
N ALA A 108 -41.75 -15.29 -27.07
CA ALA A 108 -42.99 -16.07 -27.26
C ALA A 108 -44.18 -15.28 -26.68
N VAL A 109 -45.40 -15.18 -27.21
CA VAL A 109 -46.10 -15.49 -28.48
C VAL A 109 -47.43 -14.70 -28.39
N GLU A 110 -48.01 -14.36 -29.55
CA GLU A 110 -49.36 -13.85 -29.85
C GLU A 110 -50.49 -14.09 -28.81
N GLU A 111 -51.36 -13.08 -28.57
CA GLU A 111 -52.76 -13.00 -29.08
C GLU A 111 -53.30 -11.56 -28.98
#